data_AF-A0A7L6B384-F1
#
_entry.id   AF-A0A7L6B384-F1
#
_cell.length_a   1.000
_cell.length_b   1.000
_cell.length_c   1.000
_cell.angle_alpha   90.00
_cell.angle_beta   90.00
_cell.angle_gamma   90.00
#
_symmetry.space_group_name_H-M   'P 1'
#
loop_
_entity.id
_entity.type
_entity.pdbx_description
1 polymer ?
#
loop_
_entity_poly.entity_id
_entity_poly.type
_entity_poly.pdbx_seq_one_letter_code
_entity_poly.pdbx_strand_id
1 'polypeptide(L)'
;MSKLAAARAAHQSATNRFGATQITWLIISMVGMMPLAALAALALVVLVVIILLSGSQMTSYSPDPESTLGPGAGGSVLTELAGGDGRGGFRESGVPEADLVAPIRAAARECDLLTPVILAAQIEYASDFDADKEGQEGRKGLSQLTPDVFDRYGEDDDDSGEASALDPEDSIHAHARWFCHLAEETQRLLDDESVVGDHLTLTLMAWDQGLEAVKEQGGMPVILMDTYPLRVRGLFARYTIGGTDTSTASASPSPSPELFPSLSIGSNKRVVPDGASLTASTFDTLFPGRNSFYTYAGLTDAMAKFPAFAATGDEQTRRRELAAFLANVDHETGGLAHVDEIDRAAWGTYCDGGRPYGCPAGRTAYHGRGPLQLSWNYNYQAAGDALGLDLLGNPDLVATDPSVAWQAALWFWMTNPGAGATTAHAAITGGGGFGGTIRSINGALECGGGNGELVGKRVDAYRRITAALDVDPGDEGTLTC
;
A
#
# COMPACT_ATOMS: atom_id res chain seq x y z
N MET A 1 30.37 76.50 -21.09
CA MET A 1 29.71 76.12 -19.83
C MET A 1 30.05 74.68 -19.53
N SER A 2 30.65 74.41 -18.37
CA SER A 2 31.61 73.31 -18.18
C SER A 2 30.97 71.97 -17.86
N LYS A 3 31.71 70.89 -18.19
CA LYS A 3 31.44 69.48 -17.84
C LYS A 3 31.10 69.26 -16.34
N LEU A 4 31.41 70.23 -15.48
CA LEU A 4 31.09 70.24 -14.05
C LEU A 4 29.57 70.39 -13.75
N ALA A 5 28.81 71.06 -14.62
CA ALA A 5 27.36 71.21 -14.46
C ALA A 5 26.60 69.92 -14.79
N ALA A 6 27.05 69.19 -15.81
CA ALA A 6 26.49 67.88 -16.18
C ALA A 6 26.81 66.81 -15.12
N ALA A 7 28.02 66.84 -14.53
CA ALA A 7 28.40 65.93 -13.45
C ALA A 7 27.60 66.17 -12.16
N ARG A 8 27.25 67.42 -11.83
CA ARG A 8 26.40 67.75 -10.68
C ARG A 8 24.95 67.29 -10.86
N ALA A 9 24.39 67.39 -12.07
CA ALA A 9 23.04 66.91 -12.37
C ALA A 9 22.94 65.36 -12.32
N ALA A 10 23.96 64.65 -12.78
CA ALA A 10 24.01 63.18 -12.71
C ALA A 10 24.14 62.66 -11.26
N HIS A 11 24.88 63.36 -10.39
CA HIS A 11 25.07 62.95 -8.99
C HIS A 11 23.80 63.19 -8.13
N GLN A 12 22.99 64.21 -8.43
CA GLN A 12 21.70 64.46 -7.76
C GLN A 12 20.61 63.46 -8.16
N SER A 13 20.69 62.86 -9.36
CA SER A 13 19.75 61.82 -9.83
C SER A 13 20.00 60.44 -9.17
N ALA A 14 21.23 60.17 -8.73
CA ALA A 14 21.61 58.89 -8.12
C ALA A 14 21.35 58.78 -6.61
N THR A 15 21.12 59.89 -5.90
CA THR A 15 21.08 59.92 -4.42
C THR A 15 19.67 60.03 -3.82
N ASN A 16 18.62 60.17 -4.63
CA ASN A 16 17.22 60.27 -4.18
C ASN A 16 16.36 59.10 -4.70
N ARG A 17 16.77 57.85 -4.49
CA ARG A 17 15.97 56.66 -4.87
C ARG A 17 15.07 56.06 -3.80
N PHE A 18 15.10 56.57 -2.57
CA PHE A 18 14.19 56.12 -1.52
C PHE A 18 13.41 57.29 -0.96
N GLY A 19 12.14 57.41 -1.39
CA GLY A 19 11.20 58.35 -0.79
C GLY A 19 10.93 57.97 0.67
N ALA A 20 10.57 58.95 1.49
CA ALA A 20 10.31 58.79 2.93
C ALA A 20 9.40 57.59 3.24
N THR A 21 8.44 57.28 2.36
CA THR A 21 7.54 56.13 2.42
C THR A 21 8.20 54.76 2.33
N GLN A 22 9.30 54.60 1.57
CA GLN A 22 9.99 53.31 1.48
C GLN A 22 10.89 53.03 2.70
N ILE A 23 11.42 54.08 3.33
CA ILE A 23 12.19 53.95 4.57
C ILE A 23 11.26 53.54 5.72
N THR A 24 10.02 54.04 5.77
CA THR A 24 9.04 53.62 6.78
C THR A 24 8.67 52.15 6.65
N TRP A 25 8.51 51.63 5.43
CA TRP A 25 8.20 50.21 5.19
C TRP A 25 9.36 49.26 5.56
N LEU A 26 10.61 49.67 5.32
CA LEU A 26 11.78 48.89 5.73
C LEU A 26 11.94 48.82 7.26
N ILE A 27 11.66 49.93 7.97
CA ILE A 27 11.72 49.96 9.43
C ILE A 27 10.59 49.12 10.05
N ILE A 28 9.36 49.18 9.50
CA ILE A 28 8.24 48.35 9.97
C ILE A 28 8.51 46.86 9.75
N SER A 29 9.11 46.49 8.60
CA SER A 29 9.47 45.11 8.29
C SER A 29 10.60 44.57 9.20
N MET A 30 11.64 45.39 9.48
CA MET A 30 12.70 45.00 10.41
C MET A 30 12.23 44.87 11.86
N VAL A 31 11.36 45.78 12.34
CA VAL A 31 10.86 45.75 13.71
C VAL A 31 9.81 44.64 13.91
N GLY A 32 9.02 44.32 12.88
CA GLY A 32 8.04 43.23 12.91
C GLY A 32 8.63 41.81 12.89
N MET A 33 9.80 41.63 12.28
CA MET A 33 10.46 40.30 12.20
C MET A 33 11.39 39.98 13.37
N MET A 34 11.87 40.97 14.13
CA MET A 34 12.70 40.73 15.31
C MET A 34 12.05 39.86 16.41
N PRO A 35 10.76 40.01 16.78
CA PRO A 35 10.15 39.14 17.78
C PRO A 35 9.99 37.68 17.29
N LEU A 36 9.80 37.45 15.99
CA LEU A 36 9.73 36.11 15.41
C LEU A 36 11.09 35.42 15.35
N ALA A 37 12.15 36.14 14.97
CA ALA A 37 13.51 35.62 14.99
C ALA A 37 13.99 35.31 16.42
N ALA A 38 13.60 36.14 17.41
CA ALA A 38 13.89 35.90 18.81
C ALA A 38 13.18 34.65 19.35
N LEU A 39 11.92 34.42 18.97
CA LEU A 39 11.17 33.21 19.35
C LEU A 39 11.75 31.94 18.71
N ALA A 40 12.17 32.01 17.44
CA ALA A 40 12.83 30.88 16.76
C ALA A 40 14.19 30.54 17.40
N ALA A 41 14.98 31.55 17.76
CA ALA A 41 16.24 31.35 18.48
C ALA A 41 16.01 30.75 19.87
N LEU A 42 14.96 31.17 20.59
CA LEU A 42 14.61 30.61 21.89
C LEU A 42 14.17 29.15 21.78
N ALA A 43 13.38 28.80 20.75
CA ALA A 43 12.98 27.42 20.48
C ALA A 43 14.18 26.52 20.15
N LEU A 44 15.15 27.03 19.40
CA LEU A 44 16.37 26.31 19.07
C LEU A 44 17.25 26.07 20.31
N VAL A 45 17.35 27.06 21.21
CA VAL A 45 18.07 26.90 22.49
C VAL A 45 17.37 25.89 23.39
N VAL A 46 16.03 25.89 23.45
CA VAL A 46 15.26 24.88 24.21
C VAL A 46 15.48 23.48 23.62
N LEU A 47 15.49 23.33 22.29
CA LEU A 47 15.77 22.06 21.61
C LEU A 47 17.19 21.55 21.93
N VAL A 48 18.19 22.43 21.86
CA VAL A 48 19.59 22.08 22.22
C VAL A 48 19.70 21.71 23.69
N VAL A 49 19.00 22.39 24.59
CA VAL A 49 18.96 22.04 26.02
C VAL A 49 18.26 20.70 26.25
N ILE A 50 17.19 20.38 25.52
CA ILE A 50 16.53 19.06 25.56
C ILE A 50 17.51 17.97 25.08
N ILE A 51 18.23 18.19 23.98
CA ILE A 51 19.24 17.26 23.45
C ILE A 51 20.41 17.08 24.44
N LEU A 52 20.86 18.15 25.09
CA LEU A 52 21.93 18.09 26.09
C LEU A 52 21.47 17.44 27.41
N LEU A 53 20.21 17.62 27.82
CA LEU A 53 19.62 16.98 29.01
C LEU A 53 19.20 15.52 28.77
N SER A 54 19.04 15.11 27.50
CA SER A 54 18.77 13.73 27.10
C SER A 54 20.03 12.95 26.67
N GLY A 55 21.22 13.50 26.97
CA GLY A 55 22.51 12.88 26.69
C GLY A 55 22.73 11.51 27.39
N SER A 56 22.72 10.47 26.54
CA SER A 56 23.55 9.27 26.55
C SER A 56 23.46 8.25 27.70
N GLN A 57 22.73 7.16 27.44
CA GLN A 57 23.26 5.81 27.61
C GLN A 57 23.66 5.28 26.22
N MET A 58 24.74 5.83 25.68
CA MET A 58 25.44 5.24 24.53
C MET A 58 26.48 4.30 25.14
N THR A 59 26.09 3.07 25.40
CA THR A 59 27.04 2.02 25.78
C THR A 59 27.97 1.81 24.60
N SER A 60 29.27 2.02 24.84
CA SER A 60 30.37 1.75 23.94
C SER A 60 30.28 0.32 23.37
N TYR A 61 29.91 0.21 22.10
CA TYR A 61 30.08 -1.01 21.32
C TYR A 61 31.49 -1.00 20.74
N SER A 62 32.32 -1.93 21.19
CA SER A 62 33.63 -2.22 20.61
C SER A 62 33.42 -3.21 19.47
N PRO A 63 33.89 -2.96 18.23
CA PRO A 63 33.63 -3.87 17.13
C PRO A 63 34.53 -5.11 17.24
N ASP A 64 33.91 -6.29 17.22
CA ASP A 64 34.56 -7.55 16.83
C ASP A 64 34.87 -7.50 15.32
N PRO A 65 36.05 -7.96 14.86
CA PRO A 65 36.52 -7.72 13.49
C PRO A 65 35.96 -8.69 12.43
N GLU A 66 34.82 -9.35 12.64
CA GLU A 66 34.32 -10.39 11.71
C GLU A 66 32.85 -10.28 11.27
N SER A 67 32.17 -9.14 11.46
CA SER A 67 30.84 -8.92 10.84
C SER A 67 30.92 -7.91 9.68
N THR A 68 30.79 -8.42 8.46
CA THR A 68 30.83 -7.68 7.19
C THR A 68 29.53 -6.91 6.88
N LEU A 69 29.02 -6.09 7.80
CA LEU A 69 27.89 -5.20 7.48
C LEU A 69 28.12 -3.80 8.07
N GLY A 70 28.62 -2.91 7.21
CA GLY A 70 28.71 -1.47 7.46
C GLY A 70 27.38 -0.74 7.21
N PRO A 71 27.34 0.59 7.39
CA PRO A 71 26.13 1.38 7.23
C PRO A 71 25.76 1.46 5.75
N GLY A 72 24.66 0.80 5.37
CA GLY A 72 24.17 0.64 4.00
C GLY A 72 23.17 -0.52 3.81
N ALA A 73 22.88 -1.30 4.87
CA ALA A 73 22.11 -2.54 4.81
C ALA A 73 20.58 -2.40 4.62
N GLY A 74 20.06 -1.21 4.28
CA GLY A 74 18.62 -1.01 4.01
C GLY A 74 18.13 -1.63 2.70
N GLY A 75 18.99 -1.72 1.68
CA GLY A 75 18.62 -2.26 0.36
C GLY A 75 18.62 -3.80 0.29
N SER A 76 19.35 -4.47 1.18
CA SER A 76 19.57 -5.93 1.13
C SER A 76 18.31 -6.74 1.52
N VAL A 77 17.55 -6.27 2.50
CA VAL A 77 16.38 -7.00 3.02
C VAL A 77 15.17 -6.90 2.08
N LEU A 78 14.95 -5.73 1.47
CA LEU A 78 13.92 -5.55 0.44
C LEU A 78 14.23 -6.37 -0.81
N THR A 79 15.50 -6.44 -1.22
CA THR A 79 15.94 -7.26 -2.36
C THR A 79 15.65 -8.74 -2.15
N GLU A 80 15.80 -9.25 -0.93
CA GLU A 80 15.59 -10.66 -0.59
C GLU A 80 14.10 -11.01 -0.38
N LEU A 81 13.29 -10.07 0.13
CA LEU A 81 11.83 -10.21 0.30
C LEU A 81 11.04 -10.01 -1.00
N ALA A 82 11.61 -9.32 -1.99
CA ALA A 82 10.95 -8.88 -3.21
C ALA A 82 11.53 -9.55 -4.47
N GLY A 83 11.77 -10.86 -4.50
CA GLY A 83 12.12 -11.55 -5.76
C GLY A 83 13.53 -11.32 -6.32
N GLY A 84 14.46 -10.73 -5.57
CA GLY A 84 15.87 -10.54 -5.96
C GLY A 84 16.15 -9.19 -6.62
N ASP A 85 17.40 -8.91 -6.96
CA ASP A 85 17.88 -7.66 -7.60
C ASP A 85 17.73 -7.66 -9.13
N GLY A 86 17.07 -8.69 -9.68
CA GLY A 86 16.95 -8.90 -11.12
C GLY A 86 18.26 -9.26 -11.81
N ARG A 87 19.33 -9.56 -11.04
CA ARG A 87 20.61 -10.03 -11.59
C ARG A 87 20.64 -11.56 -11.62
N GLY A 88 21.17 -12.10 -12.70
CA GLY A 88 21.22 -13.54 -12.93
C GLY A 88 21.24 -13.88 -14.42
N GLY A 89 21.29 -15.17 -14.73
CA GLY A 89 21.14 -15.64 -16.11
C GLY A 89 19.70 -15.46 -16.58
N PHE A 90 19.51 -14.92 -17.79
CA PHE A 90 18.20 -14.73 -18.40
C PHE A 90 17.63 -16.04 -18.95
N ARG A 91 16.46 -16.46 -18.43
CA ARG A 91 15.69 -17.64 -18.85
C ARG A 91 14.80 -17.26 -20.03
N GLU A 92 15.33 -17.43 -21.24
CA GLU A 92 14.63 -17.11 -22.50
C GLU A 92 13.30 -17.86 -22.66
N SER A 93 13.20 -19.08 -22.12
CA SER A 93 11.97 -19.88 -22.15
C SER A 93 10.83 -19.30 -21.30
N GLY A 94 11.08 -18.25 -20.51
CA GLY A 94 10.04 -17.50 -19.81
C GLY A 94 9.35 -16.46 -20.69
N VAL A 95 9.91 -16.11 -21.85
CA VAL A 95 9.31 -15.20 -22.82
C VAL A 95 8.42 -16.02 -23.77
N PRO A 96 7.13 -15.65 -23.94
CA PRO A 96 6.18 -16.45 -24.72
C PRO A 96 6.51 -16.52 -26.21
N GLU A 97 7.09 -15.44 -26.76
CA GLU A 97 7.45 -15.32 -28.16
C GLU A 97 8.98 -15.23 -28.33
N ALA A 98 9.54 -16.07 -29.20
CA ALA A 98 10.98 -16.26 -29.30
C ALA A 98 11.71 -15.10 -30.00
N ASP A 99 11.03 -14.36 -30.86
CA ASP A 99 11.53 -13.17 -31.53
C ASP A 99 11.69 -11.98 -30.57
N LEU A 100 10.90 -11.88 -29.51
CA LEU A 100 11.04 -10.84 -28.47
C LEU A 100 12.33 -10.98 -27.64
N VAL A 101 12.96 -12.16 -27.62
CA VAL A 101 14.16 -12.42 -26.80
C VAL A 101 15.35 -11.54 -27.21
N ALA A 102 15.56 -11.35 -28.52
CA ALA A 102 16.69 -10.57 -29.01
C ALA A 102 16.55 -9.06 -28.72
N PRO A 103 15.40 -8.42 -29.00
CA PRO A 103 15.12 -7.04 -28.59
C PRO A 103 15.24 -6.83 -27.07
N ILE A 104 14.69 -7.72 -26.24
CA ILE A 104 14.82 -7.62 -24.77
C ILE A 104 16.30 -7.63 -24.33
N ARG A 105 17.11 -8.52 -24.91
CA ARG A 105 18.55 -8.55 -24.63
C ARG A 105 19.28 -7.30 -25.12
N ALA A 106 18.82 -6.71 -26.22
CA ALA A 106 19.41 -5.52 -26.80
C ALA A 106 19.12 -4.28 -25.96
N ALA A 107 17.84 -3.99 -25.74
CA ALA A 107 17.35 -2.88 -24.95
C ALA A 107 17.83 -2.91 -23.50
N ALA A 108 17.97 -4.10 -22.89
CA ALA A 108 18.49 -4.21 -21.53
C ALA A 108 19.97 -3.78 -21.36
N ARG A 109 20.66 -3.36 -22.42
CA ARG A 109 22.01 -2.76 -22.34
C ARG A 109 22.00 -1.24 -22.22
N GLU A 110 20.82 -0.61 -22.20
CA GLU A 110 20.65 0.84 -22.17
C GLU A 110 21.29 1.49 -20.92
N CYS A 111 21.25 0.82 -19.77
CA CYS A 111 21.94 1.26 -18.55
C CYS A 111 22.26 0.10 -17.60
N ASP A 112 23.23 0.30 -16.69
CA ASP A 112 23.75 -0.73 -15.77
C ASP A 112 22.71 -1.32 -14.80
N LEU A 113 21.65 -0.57 -14.49
CA LEU A 113 20.58 -1.01 -13.59
C LEU A 113 19.60 -1.97 -14.27
N LEU A 114 19.40 -1.84 -15.58
CA LEU A 114 18.43 -2.61 -16.33
C LEU A 114 19.02 -3.96 -16.76
N THR A 115 18.31 -5.05 -16.49
CA THR A 115 18.69 -6.39 -16.96
C THR A 115 17.58 -6.97 -17.83
N PRO A 116 17.86 -8.00 -18.66
CA PRO A 116 16.82 -8.69 -19.42
C PRO A 116 15.70 -9.27 -18.53
N VAL A 117 16.03 -9.67 -17.29
CA VAL A 117 15.08 -10.16 -16.29
C VAL A 117 14.12 -9.05 -15.87
N ILE A 118 14.65 -7.87 -15.54
CA ILE A 118 13.85 -6.71 -15.11
C ILE A 118 12.96 -6.24 -16.25
N LEU A 119 13.51 -6.14 -17.46
CA LEU A 119 12.77 -5.66 -18.63
C LEU A 119 11.63 -6.63 -19.01
N ALA A 120 11.92 -7.93 -19.10
CA ALA A 120 10.90 -8.94 -19.39
C ALA A 120 9.77 -8.97 -18.34
N ALA A 121 10.11 -8.84 -17.06
CA ALA A 121 9.13 -8.79 -15.98
C ALA A 121 8.22 -7.54 -16.07
N GLN A 122 8.77 -6.37 -16.43
CA GLN A 122 7.96 -5.16 -16.61
C GLN A 122 7.06 -5.27 -17.83
N ILE A 123 7.53 -5.86 -18.94
CA ILE A 123 6.73 -6.10 -20.15
C ILE A 123 5.59 -7.08 -19.85
N GLU A 124 5.86 -8.19 -19.14
CA GLU A 124 4.82 -9.12 -18.71
C GLU A 124 3.75 -8.38 -17.88
N TYR A 125 4.18 -7.61 -16.89
CA TYR A 125 3.26 -6.86 -16.04
C TYR A 125 2.43 -5.83 -16.83
N ALA A 126 3.06 -5.13 -17.78
CA ALA A 126 2.44 -4.07 -18.56
C ALA A 126 1.45 -4.63 -19.59
N SER A 127 1.89 -5.59 -20.40
CA SER A 127 1.18 -6.05 -21.59
C SER A 127 0.86 -7.54 -21.62
N ASP A 128 1.41 -8.36 -20.73
CA ASP A 128 1.42 -9.83 -20.87
C ASP A 128 2.07 -10.27 -22.21
N PHE A 129 3.06 -9.49 -22.67
CA PHE A 129 3.68 -9.59 -24.00
C PHE A 129 2.75 -9.41 -25.20
N ASP A 130 1.59 -8.78 -25.01
CA ASP A 130 0.70 -8.43 -26.11
C ASP A 130 1.18 -7.16 -26.85
N ALA A 131 1.80 -7.34 -28.02
CA ALA A 131 2.30 -6.25 -28.86
C ALA A 131 1.18 -5.41 -29.50
N ASP A 132 -0.04 -5.95 -29.59
CA ASP A 132 -1.20 -5.25 -30.14
C ASP A 132 -2.02 -4.55 -29.04
N LYS A 133 -1.60 -4.65 -27.78
CA LYS A 133 -2.38 -4.17 -26.63
C LYS A 133 -2.65 -2.68 -26.70
N GLU A 134 -3.93 -2.30 -26.68
CA GLU A 134 -4.38 -0.94 -26.44
C GLU A 134 -4.81 -0.77 -24.97
N GLY A 135 -4.04 0.02 -24.24
CA GLY A 135 -4.28 0.35 -22.84
C GLY A 135 -5.13 1.61 -22.65
N GLN A 136 -5.38 1.94 -21.39
CA GLN A 136 -6.01 3.22 -21.03
C GLN A 136 -5.14 4.40 -21.47
N GLU A 137 -5.76 5.57 -21.65
CA GLU A 137 -5.06 6.82 -21.97
C GLU A 137 -4.22 6.76 -23.28
N GLY A 138 -4.56 5.85 -24.19
CA GLY A 138 -3.88 5.73 -25.48
C GLY A 138 -2.54 5.01 -25.44
N ARG A 139 -2.22 4.32 -24.34
CA ARG A 139 -1.05 3.45 -24.22
C ARG A 139 -1.12 2.30 -25.23
N LYS A 140 0.01 1.92 -25.83
CA LYS A 140 0.06 0.91 -26.89
C LYS A 140 1.26 -0.02 -26.76
N GLY A 141 1.06 -1.24 -27.26
CA GLY A 141 2.05 -2.31 -27.41
C GLY A 141 2.75 -2.73 -26.13
N LEU A 142 3.94 -3.33 -26.27
CA LEU A 142 4.56 -4.09 -25.19
C LEU A 142 4.87 -3.25 -23.94
N SER A 143 5.31 -2.01 -24.14
CA SER A 143 5.76 -1.12 -23.06
C SER A 143 4.63 -0.45 -22.28
N GLN A 144 3.46 -0.27 -22.91
CA GLN A 144 2.33 0.50 -22.39
C GLN A 144 2.74 1.89 -21.86
N LEU A 145 3.76 2.50 -22.46
CA LEU A 145 4.12 3.89 -22.22
C LEU A 145 2.96 4.80 -22.64
N THR A 146 2.79 5.90 -21.92
CA THR A 146 1.86 6.95 -22.36
C THR A 146 2.36 7.56 -23.66
N PRO A 147 1.47 8.09 -24.52
CA PRO A 147 1.87 8.71 -25.78
C PRO A 147 2.96 9.78 -25.62
N ASP A 148 2.89 10.61 -24.57
CA ASP A 148 3.88 11.67 -24.32
C ASP A 148 5.27 11.16 -23.90
N VAL A 149 5.33 9.96 -23.32
CA VAL A 149 6.60 9.30 -23.00
C VAL A 149 7.14 8.63 -24.25
N PHE A 150 6.29 7.93 -25.01
CA PHE A 150 6.71 7.33 -26.29
C PHE A 150 7.17 8.39 -27.30
N ASP A 151 6.52 9.55 -27.39
CA ASP A 151 6.96 10.65 -28.26
C ASP A 151 8.38 11.16 -27.92
N ARG A 152 8.84 10.97 -26.68
CA ARG A 152 10.15 11.43 -26.20
C ARG A 152 11.23 10.36 -26.25
N TYR A 153 10.85 9.10 -26.09
CA TYR A 153 11.78 7.98 -25.94
C TYR A 153 11.59 6.88 -26.99
N GLY A 154 10.61 6.98 -27.87
CA GLY A 154 10.42 6.11 -29.03
C GLY A 154 11.37 6.49 -30.15
N GLU A 155 12.07 5.49 -30.68
CA GLU A 155 12.94 5.59 -31.85
C GLU A 155 12.58 4.42 -32.79
N ASP A 156 12.99 4.52 -34.05
CA ASP A 156 12.87 3.46 -35.07
C ASP A 156 14.10 2.56 -34.90
N ASP A 157 14.00 1.59 -33.98
CA ASP A 157 15.09 0.76 -33.50
C ASP A 157 15.38 -0.42 -34.46
N ASP A 158 14.42 -0.80 -35.31
CA ASP A 158 14.56 -1.86 -36.32
C ASP A 158 14.80 -1.34 -37.76
N ASP A 159 14.91 -0.02 -37.94
CA ASP A 159 15.03 0.67 -39.23
C ASP A 159 13.85 0.38 -40.20
N SER A 160 12.64 0.12 -39.67
CA SER A 160 11.42 -0.09 -40.47
C SER A 160 10.94 1.19 -41.18
N GLY A 161 11.40 2.36 -40.73
CA GLY A 161 11.14 3.68 -41.32
C GLY A 161 10.17 4.55 -40.52
N GLU A 162 9.62 4.06 -39.42
CA GLU A 162 8.82 4.84 -38.47
C GLU A 162 8.93 4.26 -37.05
N ALA A 163 9.05 5.15 -36.04
CA ALA A 163 8.98 4.73 -34.64
C ALA A 163 7.52 4.45 -34.24
N SER A 164 7.21 3.21 -33.83
CA SER A 164 5.85 2.77 -33.52
C SER A 164 5.76 2.05 -32.18
N ALA A 165 4.84 2.50 -31.30
CA ALA A 165 4.61 1.82 -30.02
C ALA A 165 4.04 0.40 -30.16
N LEU A 166 3.48 0.07 -31.33
CA LEU A 166 2.96 -1.25 -31.70
C LEU A 166 4.02 -2.10 -32.42
N ASP A 167 5.16 -1.51 -32.80
CA ASP A 167 6.30 -2.31 -33.22
C ASP A 167 7.00 -2.87 -31.97
N PRO A 168 7.22 -4.20 -31.87
CA PRO A 168 7.85 -4.80 -30.69
C PRO A 168 9.24 -4.25 -30.37
N GLU A 169 10.09 -4.01 -31.37
CA GLU A 169 11.48 -3.60 -31.15
C GLU A 169 11.53 -2.17 -30.62
N ASP A 170 10.82 -1.26 -31.30
CA ASP A 170 10.67 0.15 -30.87
C ASP A 170 10.04 0.27 -29.48
N SER A 171 8.99 -0.50 -29.22
CA SER A 171 8.28 -0.47 -27.93
C SER A 171 9.18 -0.93 -26.78
N ILE A 172 9.93 -2.02 -26.97
CA ILE A 172 10.85 -2.55 -25.97
C ILE A 172 12.01 -1.58 -25.71
N HIS A 173 12.57 -0.98 -26.77
CA HIS A 173 13.66 -0.03 -26.64
C HIS A 173 13.22 1.30 -26.01
N ALA A 174 12.02 1.80 -26.35
CA ALA A 174 11.44 2.97 -25.70
C ALA A 174 11.22 2.74 -24.20
N HIS A 175 10.75 1.53 -23.82
CA HIS A 175 10.62 1.11 -22.43
C HIS A 175 11.95 1.23 -21.69
N ALA A 176 13.02 0.68 -22.28
CA ALA A 176 14.36 0.69 -21.69
C ALA A 176 14.91 2.11 -21.51
N ARG A 177 14.79 2.97 -22.53
CA ARG A 177 15.23 4.37 -22.47
C ARG A 177 14.50 5.15 -21.38
N TRP A 178 13.18 5.01 -21.25
CA TRP A 178 12.42 5.66 -20.18
C TRP A 178 12.81 5.14 -18.79
N PHE A 179 12.94 3.82 -18.62
CA PHE A 179 13.39 3.24 -17.36
C PHE A 179 14.78 3.77 -16.96
N CYS A 180 15.72 3.82 -17.90
CA CYS A 180 17.07 4.29 -17.63
C CYS A 180 17.15 5.79 -17.32
N HIS A 181 16.27 6.60 -17.91
CA HIS A 181 16.12 8.01 -17.49
C HIS A 181 15.66 8.11 -16.02
N LEU A 182 14.65 7.33 -15.62
CA LEU A 182 14.19 7.30 -14.22
C LEU A 182 15.27 6.77 -13.27
N ALA A 183 16.08 5.80 -13.71
CA ALA A 183 17.20 5.28 -12.94
C ALA A 183 18.24 6.38 -12.67
N GLU A 184 18.56 7.20 -13.67
CA GLU A 184 19.49 8.32 -13.49
C GLU A 184 18.95 9.36 -12.51
N GLU A 185 17.67 9.74 -12.64
CA GLU A 185 17.04 10.72 -11.76
C GLU A 185 16.93 10.23 -10.31
N THR A 186 16.57 8.96 -10.10
CA THR A 186 16.49 8.39 -8.75
C THR A 186 17.88 8.21 -8.12
N GLN A 187 18.93 7.96 -8.91
CA GLN A 187 20.31 7.98 -8.40
C GLN A 187 20.70 9.38 -7.92
N ARG A 188 20.31 10.44 -8.63
CA ARG A 188 20.54 11.83 -8.19
C ARG A 188 19.87 12.12 -6.84
N LEU A 189 18.64 11.62 -6.64
CA LEU A 189 17.91 11.75 -5.37
C LEU A 189 18.55 10.94 -4.22
N LEU A 190 19.21 9.83 -4.53
CA LEU A 190 19.99 9.06 -3.54
C LEU A 190 21.29 9.78 -3.18
N ASP A 191 21.99 10.32 -4.18
CA ASP A 191 23.27 11.02 -4.01
C ASP A 191 23.14 12.33 -3.23
N ASP A 192 22.00 13.02 -3.33
CA ASP A 192 21.70 14.25 -2.60
C ASP A 192 20.99 14.02 -1.25
N GLU A 193 20.80 12.74 -0.86
CA GLU A 193 20.13 12.30 0.37
C GLU A 193 18.67 12.77 0.50
N SER A 194 18.02 13.16 -0.61
CA SER A 194 16.60 13.56 -0.60
C SER A 194 15.65 12.38 -0.47
N VAL A 195 16.09 11.17 -0.81
CA VAL A 195 15.33 9.92 -0.63
C VAL A 195 16.19 8.81 -0.04
N VAL A 196 15.55 7.85 0.63
CA VAL A 196 16.21 6.65 1.16
C VAL A 196 15.57 5.40 0.55
N GLY A 197 16.37 4.49 -0.01
CA GLY A 197 15.87 3.22 -0.54
C GLY A 197 16.87 2.47 -1.43
N ASP A 198 16.45 1.31 -1.90
CA ASP A 198 17.13 0.54 -2.95
C ASP A 198 16.92 1.21 -4.32
N HIS A 199 17.99 1.36 -5.11
CA HIS A 199 17.96 2.09 -6.38
C HIS A 199 16.97 1.50 -7.39
N LEU A 200 16.93 0.17 -7.53
CA LEU A 200 15.97 -0.51 -8.39
C LEU A 200 14.53 -0.29 -7.90
N THR A 201 14.29 -0.41 -6.60
CA THR A 201 12.97 -0.18 -6.01
C THR A 201 12.48 1.25 -6.24
N LEU A 202 13.33 2.25 -6.00
CA LEU A 202 12.99 3.65 -6.24
C LEU A 202 12.73 3.93 -7.72
N THR A 203 13.50 3.33 -8.62
CA THR A 203 13.28 3.45 -10.07
C THR A 203 11.93 2.86 -10.48
N LEU A 204 11.59 1.68 -9.97
CA LEU A 204 10.27 1.06 -10.21
C LEU A 204 9.13 1.89 -9.60
N MET A 205 9.33 2.52 -8.44
CA MET A 205 8.32 3.44 -7.89
C MET A 205 8.15 4.67 -8.77
N ALA A 206 9.24 5.24 -9.28
CA ALA A 206 9.20 6.39 -10.17
C ALA A 206 8.53 6.05 -11.50
N TRP A 207 8.66 4.80 -11.98
CA TRP A 207 7.92 4.30 -13.14
C TRP A 207 6.40 4.33 -12.94
N ASP A 208 5.94 3.88 -11.77
CA ASP A 208 4.52 3.75 -11.45
C ASP A 208 3.85 5.08 -11.06
N GLN A 209 4.55 5.87 -10.24
CA GLN A 209 3.96 7.04 -9.55
C GLN A 209 4.56 8.38 -10.02
N GLY A 210 5.65 8.34 -10.79
CA GLY A 210 6.42 9.52 -11.17
C GLY A 210 7.48 9.91 -10.12
N LEU A 211 8.51 10.61 -10.60
CA LEU A 211 9.67 11.00 -9.79
C LEU A 211 9.32 11.95 -8.64
N GLU A 212 8.42 12.91 -8.86
CA GLU A 212 8.02 13.87 -7.83
C GLU A 212 7.32 13.18 -6.65
N ALA A 213 6.51 12.16 -6.90
CA ALA A 213 5.87 11.38 -5.84
C ALA A 213 6.90 10.65 -4.96
N VAL A 214 7.94 10.06 -5.58
CA VAL A 214 9.05 9.40 -4.87
C VAL A 214 9.80 10.40 -3.99
N LYS A 215 10.02 11.61 -4.50
CA LYS A 215 10.69 12.69 -3.78
C LYS A 215 9.85 13.23 -2.61
N GLU A 216 8.56 13.48 -2.82
CA GLU A 216 7.64 13.95 -1.76
C GLU A 216 7.52 12.94 -0.60
N GLN A 217 7.61 11.65 -0.91
CA GLN A 217 7.57 10.57 0.07
C GLN A 217 8.91 10.38 0.81
N GLY A 218 10.00 10.98 0.34
CA GLY A 218 11.35 10.81 0.91
C GLY A 218 11.92 9.40 0.67
N GLY A 219 11.44 8.69 -0.35
CA GLY A 219 11.75 7.28 -0.61
C GLY A 219 10.61 6.34 -0.24
N MET A 220 10.91 5.06 0.00
CA MET A 220 9.89 4.02 0.17
C MET A 220 9.19 4.12 1.54
N PRO A 221 7.88 4.45 1.63
CA PRO A 221 7.15 4.42 2.91
C PRO A 221 6.96 2.98 3.37
N VAL A 222 7.38 2.68 4.62
CA VAL A 222 7.21 1.41 5.37
C VAL A 222 6.50 0.27 4.60
N ILE A 223 7.32 -0.64 4.04
CA ILE A 223 7.03 -1.90 3.31
C ILE A 223 5.53 -2.19 3.03
N LEU A 224 5.00 -1.61 1.95
CA LEU A 224 3.72 -1.95 1.35
C LEU A 224 3.89 -3.12 0.37
N MET A 225 3.34 -4.29 0.72
CA MET A 225 3.53 -5.58 0.02
C MET A 225 2.85 -5.71 -1.36
N ASP A 226 2.16 -4.66 -1.84
CA ASP A 226 1.37 -4.69 -3.08
C ASP A 226 1.67 -3.51 -4.04
N THR A 227 2.86 -2.92 -3.89
CA THR A 227 3.34 -1.83 -4.76
C THR A 227 3.90 -2.37 -6.08
N TYR A 228 3.82 -1.59 -7.15
CA TYR A 228 4.35 -1.94 -8.48
C TYR A 228 5.77 -2.56 -8.43
N PRO A 229 6.75 -2.02 -7.65
CA PRO A 229 8.06 -2.65 -7.51
C PRO A 229 8.00 -4.12 -7.07
N LEU A 230 7.13 -4.48 -6.11
CA LEU A 230 7.06 -5.85 -5.62
C LEU A 230 6.40 -6.79 -6.62
N ARG A 231 5.37 -6.33 -7.35
CA ARG A 231 4.73 -7.14 -8.40
C ARG A 231 5.70 -7.46 -9.53
N VAL A 232 6.42 -6.45 -10.02
CA VAL A 232 7.44 -6.64 -11.08
C VAL A 232 8.53 -7.58 -10.60
N ARG A 233 9.06 -7.39 -9.39
CA ARG A 233 10.15 -8.24 -8.91
C ARG A 233 9.70 -9.66 -8.57
N GLY A 234 8.43 -9.86 -8.21
CA GLY A 234 7.81 -11.19 -8.06
C GLY A 234 7.88 -12.04 -9.33
N LEU A 235 7.97 -11.41 -10.51
CA LEU A 235 8.10 -12.11 -11.79
C LEU A 235 9.55 -12.51 -12.12
N PHE A 236 10.56 -12.00 -11.41
CA PHE A 236 11.98 -12.27 -11.72
C PHE A 236 12.33 -13.75 -11.72
N ALA A 237 11.71 -14.55 -10.84
CA ALA A 237 11.94 -15.99 -10.79
C ALA A 237 11.58 -16.70 -12.11
N ARG A 238 10.60 -16.18 -12.87
CA ARG A 238 10.21 -16.72 -14.18
C ARG A 238 11.27 -16.45 -15.26
N TYR A 239 12.01 -15.36 -15.13
CA TYR A 239 13.01 -14.91 -16.10
C TYR A 239 14.44 -15.19 -15.67
N THR A 240 14.64 -15.79 -14.49
CA THR A 240 15.97 -16.14 -13.98
C THR A 240 16.22 -17.63 -14.10
N ILE A 241 17.40 -18.03 -14.57
CA ILE A 241 17.79 -19.46 -14.64
C ILE A 241 17.80 -20.05 -13.23
N GLY A 242 16.88 -20.99 -12.95
CA GLY A 242 16.78 -21.72 -11.67
C GLY A 242 15.49 -21.53 -10.86
N GLY A 243 14.50 -20.74 -11.32
CA GLY A 243 13.19 -20.62 -10.65
C GLY A 243 12.20 -21.77 -10.94
N THR A 244 11.34 -22.14 -9.99
CA THR A 244 10.36 -23.25 -10.08
C THR A 244 8.92 -22.78 -10.35
N ASP A 245 8.17 -23.49 -11.22
CA ASP A 245 6.77 -23.23 -11.57
C ASP A 245 5.77 -24.04 -10.68
N THR A 246 4.68 -23.45 -10.17
CA THR A 246 3.66 -24.15 -9.32
C THR A 246 2.22 -24.01 -9.82
N SER A 247 1.54 -25.13 -10.11
CA SER A 247 0.08 -25.21 -10.32
C SER A 247 -0.51 -26.61 -9.98
N THR A 248 -1.70 -26.62 -9.34
CA THR A 248 -2.72 -27.70 -9.09
C THR A 248 -2.66 -28.61 -7.84
N ALA A 249 -3.72 -28.60 -7.00
CA ALA A 249 -4.59 -29.76 -6.62
C ALA A 249 -5.64 -29.45 -5.51
N SER A 250 -6.76 -30.20 -5.53
CA SER A 250 -8.08 -29.99 -4.88
C SER A 250 -8.37 -30.97 -3.70
N ALA A 251 -9.33 -30.65 -2.81
CA ALA A 251 -9.65 -31.40 -1.57
C ALA A 251 -11.15 -31.79 -1.42
N SER A 252 -11.45 -32.76 -0.52
CA SER A 252 -12.81 -33.13 -0.06
C SER A 252 -12.82 -33.65 1.41
N PRO A 253 -13.94 -33.60 2.17
CA PRO A 253 -13.91 -33.38 3.64
C PRO A 253 -14.65 -34.43 4.54
N SER A 254 -14.50 -34.32 5.87
CA SER A 254 -15.38 -34.93 6.90
C SER A 254 -15.18 -34.36 8.34
N PRO A 255 -16.13 -34.58 9.31
CA PRO A 255 -16.66 -33.52 10.19
C PRO A 255 -16.40 -33.63 11.73
N SER A 256 -16.87 -32.58 12.43
CA SER A 256 -16.87 -32.16 13.87
C SER A 256 -17.34 -33.16 14.95
N PRO A 257 -17.22 -32.82 16.28
CA PRO A 257 -18.36 -32.21 17.03
C PRO A 257 -18.04 -31.28 18.26
N GLU A 258 -19.01 -30.39 18.57
CA GLU A 258 -19.66 -29.96 19.86
C GLU A 258 -18.88 -29.80 21.20
N LEU A 259 -19.27 -29.02 22.25
CA LEU A 259 -20.18 -27.89 22.58
C LEU A 259 -20.09 -27.71 24.14
N PHE A 260 -19.94 -26.52 24.74
CA PHE A 260 -20.25 -26.25 26.18
C PHE A 260 -20.48 -24.73 26.47
N PRO A 261 -21.15 -24.35 27.59
CA PRO A 261 -22.13 -23.25 27.64
C PRO A 261 -21.68 -21.98 28.37
N SER A 262 -22.51 -20.95 28.19
CA SER A 262 -22.38 -19.53 28.48
C SER A 262 -22.55 -19.10 29.95
N LEU A 263 -21.96 -17.95 30.29
CA LEU A 263 -22.25 -17.16 31.49
C LEU A 263 -22.46 -15.68 31.12
N SER A 264 -23.59 -15.12 31.55
CA SER A 264 -24.10 -13.78 31.27
C SER A 264 -23.86 -12.85 32.46
N ILE A 265 -23.40 -11.61 32.22
CA ILE A 265 -23.55 -10.48 33.14
C ILE A 265 -23.85 -9.17 32.37
N GLY A 266 -25.06 -8.64 32.58
CA GLY A 266 -25.27 -7.27 33.07
C GLY A 266 -25.10 -6.08 32.13
N SER A 267 -26.22 -5.65 31.54
CA SER A 267 -26.41 -4.45 30.72
C SER A 267 -26.06 -3.13 31.41
N ASN A 268 -25.46 -2.19 30.66
CA ASN A 268 -25.73 -0.76 30.83
C ASN A 268 -25.82 -0.04 29.48
N LYS A 269 -27.00 0.52 29.25
CA LYS A 269 -27.50 1.17 28.04
C LYS A 269 -26.71 2.45 27.76
N ARG A 270 -26.06 2.56 26.59
CA ARG A 270 -25.58 3.82 26.03
C ARG A 270 -26.16 3.98 24.62
N VAL A 271 -26.87 5.09 24.42
CA VAL A 271 -27.62 5.44 23.21
C VAL A 271 -26.64 5.77 22.09
N VAL A 272 -26.64 4.98 21.01
CA VAL A 272 -26.01 5.30 19.73
C VAL A 272 -26.97 6.25 18.97
N PRO A 273 -26.49 7.33 18.32
CA PRO A 273 -27.35 8.26 17.60
C PRO A 273 -28.16 7.57 16.50
N ASP A 274 -29.46 7.85 16.44
CA ASP A 274 -30.36 7.38 15.40
C ASP A 274 -29.86 7.82 14.01
N GLY A 275 -29.52 6.85 13.16
CA GLY A 275 -29.09 7.10 11.79
C GLY A 275 -28.41 5.94 11.05
N ALA A 276 -28.26 4.76 11.66
CA ALA A 276 -27.66 3.57 11.02
C ALA A 276 -28.12 2.23 11.64
N SER A 277 -29.25 2.20 12.34
CA SER A 277 -29.44 1.28 13.48
C SER A 277 -29.62 -0.19 13.10
N LEU A 278 -28.50 -0.88 12.87
CA LEU A 278 -28.38 -2.31 13.13
C LEU A 278 -28.82 -2.55 14.57
N THR A 279 -30.01 -3.12 14.75
CA THR A 279 -30.51 -3.54 16.06
C THR A 279 -29.97 -4.91 16.42
N ALA A 280 -29.99 -5.28 17.71
CA ALA A 280 -29.66 -6.64 18.14
C ALA A 280 -30.53 -7.69 17.42
N SER A 281 -31.82 -7.44 17.24
CA SER A 281 -32.73 -8.34 16.50
C SER A 281 -32.40 -8.43 15.01
N THR A 282 -31.99 -7.33 14.38
CA THR A 282 -31.53 -7.35 12.99
C THR A 282 -30.25 -8.16 12.89
N PHE A 283 -29.28 -7.95 13.79
CA PHE A 283 -28.04 -8.72 13.85
C PHE A 283 -28.30 -10.23 14.05
N ASP A 284 -29.23 -10.59 14.94
CA ASP A 284 -29.65 -11.98 15.16
C ASP A 284 -30.30 -12.59 13.90
N THR A 285 -31.08 -11.80 13.16
CA THR A 285 -31.72 -12.23 11.91
C THR A 285 -30.71 -12.41 10.77
N LEU A 286 -29.71 -11.53 10.71
CA LEU A 286 -28.65 -11.59 9.70
C LEU A 286 -27.72 -12.79 9.91
N PHE A 287 -27.47 -13.16 11.17
CA PHE A 287 -26.55 -14.22 11.55
C PHE A 287 -27.21 -15.24 12.52
N PRO A 288 -28.18 -16.03 12.02
CA PRO A 288 -28.97 -16.94 12.86
C PRO A 288 -28.16 -18.15 13.37
N GLY A 289 -27.09 -18.53 12.66
CA GLY A 289 -26.21 -19.65 12.99
C GLY A 289 -24.89 -19.25 13.65
N ARG A 290 -24.75 -17.98 14.07
CA ARG A 290 -23.46 -17.49 14.58
C ARG A 290 -23.02 -18.22 15.85
N ASN A 291 -21.71 -18.32 16.01
CA ASN A 291 -21.10 -18.69 17.26
C ASN A 291 -21.44 -17.65 18.35
N SER A 292 -21.76 -18.11 19.56
CA SER A 292 -22.07 -17.24 20.71
C SER A 292 -20.93 -16.29 21.09
N PHE A 293 -19.70 -16.57 20.64
CA PHE A 293 -18.57 -15.66 20.71
C PHE A 293 -18.88 -14.29 20.08
N TYR A 294 -19.52 -14.28 18.90
CA TYR A 294 -19.84 -13.04 18.20
C TYR A 294 -21.11 -12.41 18.74
N THR A 295 -20.93 -11.46 19.65
CA THR A 295 -22.05 -10.74 20.27
C THR A 295 -22.28 -9.39 19.59
N TYR A 296 -23.55 -8.98 19.52
CA TYR A 296 -23.94 -7.64 19.08
C TYR A 296 -23.32 -6.55 19.98
N ALA A 297 -23.24 -6.80 21.29
CA ALA A 297 -22.57 -5.91 22.23
C ALA A 297 -21.09 -5.74 21.88
N GLY A 298 -20.37 -6.83 21.60
CA GLY A 298 -18.98 -6.76 21.17
C GLY A 298 -18.76 -5.94 19.90
N LEU A 299 -19.64 -6.10 18.90
CA LEU A 299 -19.59 -5.29 17.68
C LEU A 299 -19.81 -3.80 17.98
N THR A 300 -20.88 -3.45 18.70
CA THR A 300 -21.22 -2.05 19.00
C THR A 300 -20.19 -1.36 19.90
N ASP A 301 -19.62 -2.09 20.87
CA ASP A 301 -18.53 -1.58 21.71
C ASP A 301 -17.25 -1.33 20.89
N ALA A 302 -16.95 -2.19 19.91
CA ALA A 302 -15.83 -1.98 19.01
C ALA A 302 -16.06 -0.81 18.06
N MET A 303 -17.26 -0.69 17.46
CA MET A 303 -17.63 0.44 16.61
C MET A 303 -17.44 1.78 17.33
N ALA A 304 -17.75 1.86 18.63
CA ALA A 304 -17.55 3.07 19.42
C ALA A 304 -16.09 3.53 19.52
N LYS A 305 -15.12 2.65 19.25
CA LYS A 305 -13.68 2.96 19.23
C LYS A 305 -13.19 3.43 17.86
N PHE A 306 -13.99 3.25 16.80
CA PHE A 306 -13.69 3.66 15.43
C PHE A 306 -14.73 4.69 14.97
N PRO A 307 -14.67 5.95 15.44
CA PRO A 307 -15.76 6.92 15.30
C PRO A 307 -16.07 7.37 13.87
N ALA A 308 -15.23 7.03 12.89
CA ALA A 308 -15.48 7.27 11.46
C ALA A 308 -16.23 6.09 10.78
N PHE A 309 -16.14 4.88 11.33
CA PHE A 309 -16.79 3.70 10.78
C PHE A 309 -18.32 3.84 10.86
N ALA A 310 -19.01 3.66 9.73
CA ALA A 310 -20.44 3.85 9.59
C ALA A 310 -20.94 5.22 10.09
N ALA A 311 -20.05 6.22 10.09
CA ALA A 311 -20.30 7.58 10.55
C ALA A 311 -19.88 8.66 9.53
N THR A 312 -19.18 8.27 8.46
CA THR A 312 -18.72 9.13 7.37
C THR A 312 -19.72 9.17 6.21
N GLY A 313 -19.92 10.35 5.61
CA GLY A 313 -20.84 10.53 4.48
C GLY A 313 -22.30 10.70 4.89
N ASP A 314 -23.22 10.56 3.93
CA ASP A 314 -24.66 10.64 4.17
C ASP A 314 -25.22 9.35 4.80
N GLU A 315 -26.50 9.35 5.13
CA GLU A 315 -27.15 8.19 5.77
C GLU A 315 -27.08 6.92 4.93
N GLN A 316 -27.17 7.03 3.59
CA GLN A 316 -27.08 5.87 2.72
C GLN A 316 -25.66 5.32 2.70
N THR A 317 -24.64 6.17 2.58
CA THR A 317 -23.23 5.76 2.66
C THR A 317 -22.91 5.07 3.98
N ARG A 318 -23.35 5.62 5.11
CA ARG A 318 -23.13 5.02 6.43
C ARG A 318 -23.77 3.64 6.57
N ARG A 319 -25.01 3.46 6.09
CA ARG A 319 -25.69 2.16 6.09
C ARG A 319 -25.07 1.16 5.12
N ARG A 320 -24.65 1.62 3.94
CA ARG A 320 -23.90 0.80 2.96
C ARG A 320 -22.58 0.34 3.54
N GLU A 321 -21.85 1.19 4.26
CA GLU A 321 -20.58 0.81 4.87
C GLU A 321 -20.78 -0.28 5.92
N LEU A 322 -21.78 -0.12 6.80
CA LEU A 322 -22.13 -1.13 7.78
C LEU A 322 -22.54 -2.45 7.10
N ALA A 323 -23.33 -2.38 6.04
CA ALA A 323 -23.72 -3.55 5.27
C ALA A 323 -22.52 -4.24 4.60
N ALA A 324 -21.60 -3.46 4.03
CA ALA A 324 -20.42 -3.96 3.33
C ALA A 324 -19.46 -4.67 4.29
N PHE A 325 -19.25 -4.09 5.48
CA PHE A 325 -18.45 -4.72 6.52
C PHE A 325 -19.06 -6.05 6.96
N LEU A 326 -20.36 -6.05 7.29
CA LEU A 326 -21.06 -7.27 7.72
C LEU A 326 -21.14 -8.34 6.62
N ALA A 327 -21.20 -7.96 5.34
CA ALA A 327 -21.22 -8.89 4.22
C ALA A 327 -19.88 -9.60 4.01
N ASN A 328 -18.77 -8.87 4.14
CA ASN A 328 -17.46 -9.51 4.11
C ASN A 328 -17.25 -10.39 5.33
N VAL A 329 -17.67 -9.94 6.52
CA VAL A 329 -17.66 -10.76 7.74
C VAL A 329 -18.48 -12.05 7.56
N ASP A 330 -19.68 -11.97 6.96
CA ASP A 330 -20.51 -13.12 6.62
C ASP A 330 -19.74 -14.13 5.76
N HIS A 331 -19.02 -13.65 4.75
CA HIS A 331 -18.23 -14.49 3.87
C HIS A 331 -17.03 -15.13 4.57
N GLU A 332 -16.20 -14.34 5.27
CA GLU A 332 -14.96 -14.81 5.91
C GLU A 332 -15.20 -15.88 6.99
N THR A 333 -16.37 -15.85 7.63
CA THR A 333 -16.64 -16.67 8.82
C THR A 333 -17.75 -17.69 8.64
N GLY A 334 -18.33 -17.78 7.43
CA GLY A 334 -19.50 -18.61 7.17
C GLY A 334 -20.72 -18.17 8.00
N GLY A 335 -21.03 -16.87 7.98
CA GLY A 335 -22.13 -16.29 8.74
C GLY A 335 -21.86 -16.22 10.25
N LEU A 336 -20.63 -15.88 10.63
CA LEU A 336 -20.13 -15.85 12.01
C LEU A 336 -20.16 -17.20 12.71
N ALA A 337 -20.20 -18.32 11.98
CA ALA A 337 -20.16 -19.66 12.56
C ALA A 337 -18.76 -20.03 13.09
N HIS A 338 -17.72 -19.47 12.47
CA HIS A 338 -16.32 -19.82 12.74
C HIS A 338 -15.54 -18.66 13.37
N VAL A 339 -14.82 -18.96 14.45
CA VAL A 339 -13.91 -18.01 15.12
C VAL A 339 -12.52 -18.12 14.52
N ASP A 340 -11.98 -19.34 14.51
CA ASP A 340 -10.72 -19.67 13.87
C ASP A 340 -10.93 -20.24 12.46
N GLU A 341 -9.90 -20.09 11.63
CA GLU A 341 -9.78 -20.70 10.32
C GLU A 341 -9.94 -22.23 10.41
N ILE A 342 -10.79 -22.78 9.54
CA ILE A 342 -11.17 -24.19 9.58
C ILE A 342 -10.02 -25.10 9.10
N ASP A 343 -9.25 -24.66 8.10
CA ASP A 343 -8.16 -25.46 7.53
C ASP A 343 -6.92 -25.43 8.43
N ARG A 344 -6.91 -26.30 9.44
CA ARG A 344 -5.78 -26.43 10.36
C ARG A 344 -4.47 -26.83 9.69
N ALA A 345 -4.51 -27.41 8.49
CA ALA A 345 -3.28 -27.76 7.78
C ALA A 345 -2.57 -26.50 7.26
N ALA A 346 -3.31 -25.43 6.96
CA ALA A 346 -2.77 -24.15 6.51
C ALA A 346 -2.19 -23.29 7.64
N TRP A 347 -2.46 -23.58 8.91
CA TRP A 347 -2.08 -22.72 10.04
C TRP A 347 -0.57 -22.43 10.13
N GLY A 348 0.27 -23.35 9.67
CA GLY A 348 1.73 -23.17 9.65
C GLY A 348 2.26 -22.24 8.55
N THR A 349 1.41 -21.80 7.62
CA THR A 349 1.78 -20.92 6.50
C THR A 349 1.88 -19.45 6.90
N TYR A 350 1.11 -19.04 7.92
CA TYR A 350 0.95 -17.64 8.32
C TYR A 350 2.07 -17.09 9.21
N CYS A 351 3.20 -17.78 9.25
CA CYS A 351 4.41 -17.31 9.92
C CYS A 351 5.42 -16.85 8.87
N ASP A 352 5.49 -15.54 8.67
CA ASP A 352 6.60 -14.92 7.96
C ASP A 352 7.81 -14.82 8.90
N GLY A 353 8.67 -15.83 8.84
CA GLY A 353 9.92 -15.87 9.61
C GLY A 353 10.95 -14.83 9.20
N GLY A 354 10.74 -14.12 8.08
CA GLY A 354 11.58 -13.01 7.63
C GLY A 354 11.32 -11.70 8.39
N ARG A 355 10.24 -11.62 9.17
CA ARG A 355 9.99 -10.47 10.05
C ARG A 355 11.04 -10.42 11.17
N PRO A 356 11.55 -9.24 11.54
CA PRO A 356 12.57 -9.12 12.60
C PRO A 356 12.06 -9.59 13.97
N TYR A 357 10.76 -9.50 14.20
CA TYR A 357 10.10 -10.03 15.39
C TYR A 357 9.72 -11.51 15.28
N GLY A 358 9.87 -12.11 14.10
CA GLY A 358 9.57 -13.52 13.85
C GLY A 358 8.15 -13.91 14.23
N CYS A 359 8.03 -15.09 14.84
CA CYS A 359 6.76 -15.73 15.20
C CYS A 359 6.80 -16.17 16.67
N PRO A 360 6.83 -15.23 17.63
CA PRO A 360 7.09 -15.54 19.04
C PRO A 360 6.02 -16.43 19.68
N ALA A 361 4.78 -16.39 19.19
CA ALA A 361 3.70 -17.29 19.63
C ALA A 361 3.78 -18.70 18.99
N GLY A 362 4.74 -18.92 18.08
CA GLY A 362 4.92 -20.16 17.34
C GLY A 362 4.48 -20.06 15.88
N ARG A 363 5.05 -20.94 15.03
CA ARG A 363 4.84 -20.89 13.57
C ARG A 363 3.40 -21.13 13.12
N THR A 364 2.59 -21.79 13.94
CA THR A 364 1.19 -22.13 13.61
C THR A 364 0.18 -21.18 14.28
N ALA A 365 0.66 -20.13 14.95
CA ALA A 365 -0.15 -19.32 15.86
C ALA A 365 -0.85 -18.14 15.18
N TYR A 366 -0.63 -17.88 13.88
CA TYR A 366 -1.09 -16.67 13.19
C TYR A 366 -2.09 -16.95 12.05
N HIS A 367 -2.81 -18.07 12.16
CA HIS A 367 -3.94 -18.41 11.28
C HIS A 367 -5.10 -17.42 11.42
N GLY A 368 -6.07 -17.53 10.52
CA GLY A 368 -7.24 -16.64 10.49
C GLY A 368 -8.05 -16.69 11.79
N ARG A 369 -8.30 -15.52 12.39
CA ARG A 369 -9.19 -15.40 13.55
C ARG A 369 -10.14 -14.21 13.46
N GLY A 370 -11.31 -14.38 14.06
CA GLY A 370 -12.29 -13.31 14.22
C GLY A 370 -13.03 -12.94 12.93
N PRO A 371 -13.74 -11.79 12.94
CA PRO A 371 -14.75 -11.45 11.95
C PRO A 371 -14.24 -11.29 10.51
N LEU A 372 -12.98 -10.86 10.33
CA LEU A 372 -12.33 -10.75 9.02
C LEU A 372 -11.12 -11.69 8.90
N GLN A 373 -11.08 -12.77 9.70
CA GLN A 373 -10.03 -13.80 9.67
C GLN A 373 -8.61 -13.22 9.66
N LEU A 374 -8.29 -12.37 10.66
CA LEU A 374 -6.96 -11.77 10.80
C LEU A 374 -5.89 -12.88 10.76
N SER A 375 -5.02 -12.80 9.77
CA SER A 375 -4.01 -13.81 9.46
C SER A 375 -2.65 -13.17 9.28
N TRP A 376 -1.57 -13.93 9.48
CA TRP A 376 -0.16 -13.53 9.40
C TRP A 376 0.39 -12.75 10.60
N ASN A 377 1.55 -13.19 11.10
CA ASN A 377 2.28 -12.56 12.22
C ASN A 377 2.43 -11.04 12.07
N TYR A 378 2.65 -10.53 10.86
CA TYR A 378 2.76 -9.09 10.63
C TYR A 378 1.44 -8.32 10.79
N ASN A 379 0.30 -8.92 10.47
CA ASN A 379 -1.00 -8.29 10.70
C ASN A 379 -1.37 -8.34 12.19
N TYR A 380 -1.03 -9.44 12.88
CA TYR A 380 -1.18 -9.51 14.34
C TYR A 380 -0.31 -8.46 15.04
N GLN A 381 0.93 -8.24 14.58
CA GLN A 381 1.77 -7.15 15.08
C GLN A 381 1.13 -5.78 14.85
N ALA A 382 0.75 -5.47 13.60
CA ALA A 382 0.24 -4.15 13.24
C ALA A 382 -1.11 -3.84 13.92
N ALA A 383 -2.01 -4.82 14.03
CA ALA A 383 -3.25 -4.71 14.78
C ALA A 383 -2.98 -4.52 16.28
N GLY A 384 -2.02 -5.29 16.83
CA GLY A 384 -1.62 -5.17 18.22
C GLY A 384 -1.10 -3.78 18.58
N ASP A 385 -0.20 -3.23 17.76
CA ASP A 385 0.36 -1.90 17.94
C ASP A 385 -0.74 -0.82 17.88
N ALA A 386 -1.67 -0.91 16.92
CA ALA A 386 -2.76 0.05 16.78
C ALA A 386 -3.78 -0.02 17.93
N LEU A 387 -4.01 -1.21 18.49
CA LEU A 387 -4.98 -1.44 19.56
C LEU A 387 -4.35 -1.33 20.97
N GLY A 388 -3.02 -1.23 21.06
CA GLY A 388 -2.29 -1.26 22.34
C GLY A 388 -2.36 -2.63 23.02
N LEU A 389 -2.38 -3.71 22.25
CA LEU A 389 -2.50 -5.11 22.71
C LEU A 389 -1.34 -5.95 22.16
N ASP A 390 -0.79 -6.85 22.96
CA ASP A 390 0.25 -7.78 22.48
C ASP A 390 -0.39 -8.96 21.72
N LEU A 391 -0.86 -8.68 20.49
CA LEU A 391 -1.46 -9.68 19.61
C LEU A 391 -0.41 -10.51 18.87
N LEU A 392 0.83 -10.03 18.73
CA LEU A 392 1.92 -10.83 18.17
C LEU A 392 2.35 -11.93 19.15
N GLY A 393 2.51 -11.61 20.44
CA GLY A 393 2.85 -12.58 21.48
C GLY A 393 1.65 -13.42 21.93
N ASN A 394 0.43 -12.86 21.87
CA ASN A 394 -0.81 -13.52 22.33
C ASN A 394 -1.92 -13.46 21.26
N PRO A 395 -1.74 -14.11 20.09
CA PRO A 395 -2.69 -14.04 18.98
C PRO A 395 -4.07 -14.65 19.31
N ASP A 396 -4.13 -15.58 20.26
CA ASP A 396 -5.38 -16.20 20.71
C ASP A 396 -6.37 -15.21 21.36
N LEU A 397 -5.92 -14.00 21.73
CA LEU A 397 -6.81 -12.93 22.18
C LEU A 397 -7.88 -12.61 21.14
N VAL A 398 -7.58 -12.72 19.84
CA VAL A 398 -8.54 -12.48 18.74
C VAL A 398 -9.63 -13.57 18.69
N ALA A 399 -9.36 -14.78 19.21
CA ALA A 399 -10.35 -15.87 19.27
C ALA A 399 -11.01 -16.04 20.65
N THR A 400 -10.50 -15.39 21.68
CA THR A 400 -10.98 -15.57 23.07
C THR A 400 -11.63 -14.32 23.67
N ASP A 401 -11.30 -13.12 23.16
CA ASP A 401 -11.96 -11.88 23.53
C ASP A 401 -12.77 -11.33 22.34
N PRO A 402 -14.12 -11.34 22.41
CA PRO A 402 -14.95 -10.90 21.29
C PRO A 402 -14.82 -9.40 21.01
N SER A 403 -14.48 -8.57 22.01
CA SER A 403 -14.22 -7.16 21.78
C SER A 403 -12.93 -6.95 21.00
N VAL A 404 -11.89 -7.74 21.29
CA VAL A 404 -10.62 -7.71 20.54
C VAL A 404 -10.84 -8.18 19.10
N ALA A 405 -11.63 -9.24 18.91
CA ALA A 405 -11.95 -9.77 17.58
C ALA A 405 -12.60 -8.70 16.68
N TRP A 406 -13.62 -8.02 17.19
CA TRP A 406 -14.29 -6.94 16.45
C TRP A 406 -13.38 -5.73 16.22
N GLN A 407 -12.54 -5.37 17.20
CA GLN A 407 -11.57 -4.28 17.04
C GLN A 407 -10.52 -4.60 15.98
N ALA A 408 -10.01 -5.83 15.92
CA ALA A 408 -9.07 -6.26 14.88
C ALA A 408 -9.69 -6.20 13.49
N ALA A 409 -10.95 -6.63 13.34
CA ALA A 409 -11.68 -6.53 12.07
C ALA A 409 -11.92 -5.07 11.66
N LEU A 410 -12.35 -4.21 12.58
CA LEU A 410 -12.53 -2.78 12.30
C LEU A 410 -11.21 -2.07 12.02
N TRP A 411 -10.13 -2.42 12.72
CA TRP A 411 -8.78 -1.95 12.39
C TRP A 411 -8.45 -2.28 10.93
N PHE A 412 -8.59 -3.54 10.52
CA PHE A 412 -8.31 -3.94 9.14
C PHE A 412 -9.16 -3.14 8.15
N TRP A 413 -10.48 -3.08 8.38
CA TRP A 413 -11.42 -2.36 7.53
C TRP A 413 -11.07 -0.87 7.34
N MET A 414 -10.65 -0.23 8.43
CA MET A 414 -10.40 1.21 8.47
C MET A 414 -9.01 1.60 7.96
N THR A 415 -8.01 0.75 8.16
CA THR A 415 -6.60 1.14 7.98
C THR A 415 -5.82 0.28 7.00
N ASN A 416 -6.31 -0.91 6.65
CA ASN A 416 -5.58 -1.84 5.79
C ASN A 416 -6.21 -1.86 4.38
N PRO A 417 -5.47 -1.45 3.33
CA PRO A 417 -5.94 -1.58 1.97
C PRO A 417 -5.84 -3.02 1.45
N GLY A 418 -5.14 -3.91 2.16
CA GLY A 418 -4.86 -5.30 1.76
C GLY A 418 -4.39 -5.40 0.32
N ALA A 419 -5.14 -6.12 -0.52
CA ALA A 419 -4.83 -6.31 -1.96
C ALA A 419 -5.44 -5.24 -2.89
N GLY A 420 -6.04 -4.18 -2.33
CA GLY A 420 -6.65 -3.06 -3.05
C GLY A 420 -5.81 -1.79 -3.00
N ALA A 421 -6.25 -0.76 -3.74
CA ALA A 421 -5.62 0.56 -3.74
C ALA A 421 -6.10 1.48 -2.60
N THR A 422 -7.19 1.11 -1.92
CA THR A 422 -7.79 1.89 -0.83
C THR A 422 -8.25 0.97 0.29
N THR A 423 -8.49 1.51 1.49
CA THR A 423 -9.11 0.74 2.59
C THR A 423 -10.57 0.45 2.25
N ALA A 424 -11.14 -0.59 2.86
CA ALA A 424 -12.55 -0.92 2.65
C ALA A 424 -13.48 0.23 3.09
N HIS A 425 -13.12 0.95 4.16
CA HIS A 425 -13.76 2.21 4.54
C HIS A 425 -13.77 3.22 3.37
N ALA A 426 -12.58 3.54 2.84
CA ALA A 426 -12.42 4.51 1.78
C ALA A 426 -13.11 4.09 0.47
N ALA A 427 -13.17 2.79 0.17
CA ALA A 427 -13.90 2.27 -0.98
C ALA A 427 -15.40 2.63 -0.92
N ILE A 428 -16.04 2.44 0.24
CA ILE A 428 -17.48 2.78 0.37
C ILE A 428 -17.69 4.29 0.47
N THR A 429 -16.89 5.01 1.25
CA THR A 429 -17.10 6.45 1.47
C THR A 429 -16.62 7.31 0.30
N GLY A 430 -15.73 6.80 -0.54
CA GLY A 430 -15.08 7.48 -1.66
C GLY A 430 -15.57 7.08 -3.05
N GLY A 431 -16.62 6.24 -3.14
CA GLY A 431 -17.24 5.87 -4.43
C GLY A 431 -16.62 4.68 -5.16
N GLY A 432 -15.69 3.95 -4.52
CA GLY A 432 -15.15 2.67 -5.03
C GLY A 432 -16.11 1.48 -4.90
N GLY A 433 -17.23 1.65 -4.19
CA GLY A 433 -18.31 0.67 -4.08
C GLY A 433 -17.93 -0.60 -3.32
N PHE A 434 -18.84 -1.58 -3.31
CA PHE A 434 -18.66 -2.83 -2.56
C PHE A 434 -17.51 -3.68 -3.13
N GLY A 435 -17.33 -3.69 -4.45
CA GLY A 435 -16.22 -4.39 -5.11
C GLY A 435 -14.84 -3.89 -4.69
N GLY A 436 -14.73 -2.60 -4.36
CA GLY A 436 -13.51 -2.04 -3.75
C GLY A 436 -13.18 -2.71 -2.41
N THR A 437 -14.19 -3.03 -1.59
CA THR A 437 -14.00 -3.73 -0.30
C THR A 437 -13.55 -5.18 -0.49
N ILE A 438 -14.14 -5.89 -1.47
CA ILE A 438 -13.75 -7.25 -1.82
C ILE A 438 -12.28 -7.25 -2.25
N ARG A 439 -11.89 -6.27 -3.07
CA ARG A 439 -10.51 -6.10 -3.53
C ARG A 439 -9.55 -5.89 -2.37
N SER A 440 -9.91 -5.07 -1.39
CA SER A 440 -9.07 -4.83 -0.22
C SER A 440 -8.93 -6.04 0.70
N ILE A 441 -9.95 -6.90 0.81
CA ILE A 441 -9.95 -8.01 1.77
C ILE A 441 -9.29 -9.26 1.18
N ASN A 442 -9.70 -9.67 -0.03
CA ASN A 442 -9.17 -10.87 -0.67
C ASN A 442 -9.02 -10.73 -2.20
N GLY A 443 -8.77 -9.51 -2.67
CA GLY A 443 -8.79 -9.21 -4.10
C GLY A 443 -7.78 -9.96 -4.95
N ALA A 444 -6.63 -10.32 -4.36
CA ALA A 444 -5.58 -11.06 -5.04
C ALA A 444 -6.01 -12.49 -5.47
N LEU A 445 -7.01 -13.06 -4.80
CA LEU A 445 -7.53 -14.41 -5.10
C LEU A 445 -8.89 -14.39 -5.81
N GLU A 446 -9.68 -13.34 -5.61
CA GLU A 446 -11.08 -13.31 -6.04
C GLU A 446 -11.34 -12.40 -7.25
N CYS A 447 -10.68 -11.25 -7.33
CA CYS A 447 -10.96 -10.21 -8.34
C CYS A 447 -10.21 -10.45 -9.67
N GLY A 448 -10.53 -9.69 -10.71
CA GLY A 448 -9.79 -9.72 -11.99
C GLY A 448 -9.94 -11.02 -12.78
N GLY A 449 -11.04 -11.74 -12.56
CA GLY A 449 -11.28 -13.07 -13.14
C GLY A 449 -10.75 -14.24 -12.31
N GLY A 450 -10.21 -13.99 -11.11
CA GLY A 450 -9.69 -15.03 -10.21
C GLY A 450 -10.75 -16.01 -9.75
N ASN A 451 -11.77 -15.54 -9.01
CA ASN A 451 -12.85 -16.39 -8.51
C ASN A 451 -14.20 -15.66 -8.46
N GLY A 452 -14.84 -15.54 -9.61
CA GLY A 452 -16.15 -14.89 -9.73
C GLY A 452 -17.27 -15.53 -8.90
N GLU A 453 -17.16 -16.82 -8.52
CA GLU A 453 -18.14 -17.46 -7.63
C GLU A 453 -18.05 -16.91 -6.19
N LEU A 454 -16.84 -16.71 -5.67
CA LEU A 454 -16.65 -16.13 -4.34
C LEU A 454 -17.05 -14.65 -4.31
N VAL A 455 -16.69 -13.89 -5.35
CA VAL A 455 -17.17 -12.50 -5.52
C VAL A 455 -18.71 -12.46 -5.54
N GLY A 456 -19.34 -13.37 -6.29
CA GLY A 456 -20.80 -13.51 -6.34
C GLY A 456 -21.42 -13.76 -4.96
N LYS A 457 -20.83 -14.66 -4.16
CA LYS A 457 -21.30 -14.93 -2.78
C LYS A 457 -21.20 -13.71 -1.87
N ARG A 458 -20.13 -12.92 -1.97
CA ARG A 458 -19.99 -11.67 -1.22
C ARG A 458 -21.07 -10.66 -1.62
N VAL A 459 -21.32 -10.53 -2.93
CA VAL A 459 -22.35 -9.62 -3.46
C VAL A 459 -23.75 -10.05 -3.00
N ASP A 460 -24.05 -11.35 -3.00
CA ASP A 460 -25.32 -11.87 -2.50
C ASP A 460 -25.52 -11.58 -1.01
N ALA A 461 -24.48 -11.77 -0.20
CA ALA A 461 -24.49 -11.40 1.22
C ALA A 461 -24.72 -9.90 1.40
N TYR A 462 -24.03 -9.06 0.62
CA TYR A 462 -24.18 -7.61 0.67
C TYR A 462 -25.61 -7.18 0.33
N ARG A 463 -26.20 -7.68 -0.76
CA ARG A 463 -27.60 -7.40 -1.12
C ARG A 463 -28.59 -7.81 -0.03
N ARG A 464 -28.39 -8.98 0.57
CA ARG A 464 -29.24 -9.46 1.66
C ARG A 464 -29.17 -8.52 2.87
N ILE A 465 -27.97 -8.06 3.21
CA ILE A 465 -27.75 -7.20 4.38
C ILE A 465 -28.23 -5.77 4.11
N THR A 466 -27.98 -5.21 2.93
CA THR A 466 -28.49 -3.87 2.56
C THR A 466 -30.02 -3.83 2.58
N ALA A 467 -30.69 -4.89 2.11
CA ALA A 467 -32.14 -5.03 2.22
C ALA A 467 -32.62 -5.07 3.69
N ALA A 468 -31.90 -5.76 4.58
CA ALA A 468 -32.23 -5.80 6.01
C ALA A 468 -32.00 -4.47 6.74
N LEU A 469 -31.08 -3.64 6.23
CA LEU A 469 -30.78 -2.30 6.74
C LEU A 469 -31.55 -1.19 6.01
N ASP A 470 -32.46 -1.55 5.11
CA ASP A 470 -33.27 -0.62 4.32
C ASP A 470 -32.41 0.43 3.62
N VAL A 471 -31.41 -0.04 2.86
CA VAL A 471 -30.53 0.80 2.04
C VAL A 471 -30.32 0.17 0.67
N ASP A 472 -30.28 1.01 -0.36
CA ASP A 472 -29.90 0.59 -1.71
C ASP A 472 -28.42 0.16 -1.74
N PRO A 473 -28.01 -0.92 -2.43
CA PRO A 473 -26.62 -1.39 -2.42
C PRO A 473 -25.62 -0.43 -3.11
N GLY A 474 -26.08 0.55 -3.88
CA GLY A 474 -25.26 1.42 -4.70
C GLY A 474 -25.25 0.99 -6.16
N ASP A 475 -24.35 1.58 -6.94
CA ASP A 475 -24.22 1.29 -8.37
C ASP A 475 -23.83 -0.17 -8.59
N GLU A 476 -24.65 -0.88 -9.37
CA GLU A 476 -24.44 -2.26 -9.82
C GLU A 476 -23.07 -2.49 -10.43
N GLY A 477 -22.54 -1.50 -11.18
CA GLY A 477 -21.21 -1.57 -11.79
C GLY A 477 -20.05 -1.56 -10.79
N THR A 478 -20.32 -1.23 -9.52
CA THR A 478 -19.32 -1.11 -8.45
C THR A 478 -19.43 -2.21 -7.39
N LEU A 479 -20.33 -3.18 -7.57
CA LEU A 479 -20.52 -4.27 -6.61
C LEU A 479 -19.47 -5.38 -6.74
N THR A 480 -18.95 -5.57 -7.95
CA THR A 480 -17.97 -6.62 -8.27
C THR A 480 -16.56 -6.06 -8.43
N CYS A 481 -15.60 -6.97 -8.42
CA CYS A 481 -14.22 -6.78 -8.79
C CYS A 481 -13.80 -8.02 -9.62
#